data_AF-A0A7K3S4D2-F1
#
_entry.id   AF-A0A7K3S4D2-F1
#
_cell.length_a   1.000
_cell.length_b   1.000
_cell.length_c   1.000
_cell.angle_alpha   90.00
_cell.angle_beta   90.00
_cell.angle_gamma   90.00
#
_symmetry.space_group_name_H-M   'P 1'
#
loop_
_entity.id
_entity.type
_entity.pdbx_description
1 polymer ?
#
loop_
_entity_poly.entity_id
_entity_poly.type
_entity_poly.pdbx_seq_one_letter_code
_entity_poly.pdbx_strand_id
1 'polypeptide(L)' 'MPLPSVLAVHAHPDDEALFCGGVLAQHATSGARTAVVTATWAKGTHRAAELARALDALGAGAPRLLG' A
#
# COMPACT_ATOMS: atom_id res chain seq x y z
N MET A 1 17.14 -10.40 11.09
CA MET A 1 16.75 -10.74 9.69
C MET A 1 15.48 -9.97 9.37
N PRO A 2 15.35 -9.34 8.20
CA PRO A 2 14.13 -8.63 7.83
C PRO A 2 12.93 -9.60 7.80
N LEU A 3 11.73 -9.10 8.09
CA LEU A 3 10.51 -9.90 7.95
C LEU A 3 10.30 -10.31 6.47
N PRO A 4 9.41 -11.27 6.17
CA PRO A 4 9.08 -11.63 4.80
C PRO A 4 8.58 -10.43 3.99
N SER A 5 8.82 -10.41 2.68
CA SER A 5 8.21 -9.38 1.81
C SER A 5 6.70 -9.59 1.68
N VAL A 6 5.93 -8.51 1.56
CA VAL A 6 4.45 -8.55 1.50
C VAL A 6 3.95 -7.82 0.25
N LEU A 7 3.03 -8.44 -0.46
CA LEU A 7 2.19 -7.80 -1.46
C LEU A 7 0.74 -7.84 -0.97
N ALA A 8 0.16 -6.68 -0.69
CA ALA A 8 -1.24 -6.56 -0.31
C ALA A 8 -2.08 -6.19 -1.54
N VAL A 9 -3.16 -6.92 -1.78
CA VAL A 9 -4.06 -6.69 -2.92
C VAL A 9 -5.43 -6.35 -2.36
N HIS A 10 -5.90 -5.14 -2.67
CA HIS A 10 -7.12 -4.55 -2.11
C HIS A 10 -8.05 -4.01 -3.18
N ALA A 11 -9.32 -3.78 -2.82
CA ALA A 11 -10.32 -3.34 -3.76
C ALA A 11 -10.22 -1.82 -3.99
N HIS A 12 -10.24 -1.03 -2.93
CA HIS A 12 -10.33 0.42 -2.98
C HIS A 12 -9.13 1.11 -2.32
N PRO A 13 -8.86 2.38 -2.66
CA PRO A 13 -7.96 3.21 -1.87
C PRO A 13 -8.50 3.35 -0.45
N ASP A 14 -7.69 3.00 0.57
CA ASP A 14 -7.93 2.98 2.03
C ASP A 14 -8.04 1.58 2.67
N ASP A 15 -8.46 0.57 1.93
CA ASP A 15 -8.51 -0.82 2.38
C ASP A 15 -7.14 -1.29 2.93
N GLU A 16 -6.04 -0.85 2.31
CA GLU A 16 -4.70 -1.23 2.74
C GLU A 16 -4.37 -0.70 4.13
N ALA A 17 -4.76 0.53 4.42
CA ALA A 17 -4.51 1.17 5.70
C ALA A 17 -5.43 0.59 6.78
N LEU A 18 -6.71 0.38 6.45
CA LEU A 18 -7.73 -0.09 7.38
C LEU A 18 -7.53 -1.55 7.79
N PHE A 19 -7.23 -2.43 6.84
CA PHE A 19 -7.16 -3.87 7.11
C PHE A 19 -5.74 -4.36 7.42
N CYS A 20 -4.71 -3.77 6.81
CA CYS A 20 -3.34 -4.27 6.95
C CYS A 20 -2.27 -3.20 7.18
N GLY A 21 -2.63 -1.97 7.51
CA GLY A 21 -1.67 -0.86 7.65
C GLY A 21 -0.56 -1.16 8.67
N GLY A 22 -0.92 -1.72 9.82
CA GLY A 22 0.06 -2.13 10.83
C GLY A 22 1.03 -3.21 10.35
N VAL A 23 0.53 -4.20 9.59
CA VAL A 23 1.36 -5.28 9.01
C VAL A 23 2.31 -4.69 7.96
N LEU A 24 1.81 -3.85 7.05
CA LEU A 24 2.62 -3.20 6.04
C LEU A 24 3.74 -2.35 6.67
N ALA A 25 3.42 -1.50 7.64
CA ALA A 25 4.39 -0.64 8.31
C ALA A 25 5.44 -1.44 9.10
N GLN A 26 5.03 -2.51 9.80
CA GLN A 26 5.95 -3.37 10.54
C GLN A 26 6.95 -4.07 9.60
N HIS A 27 6.45 -4.60 8.48
CA HIS A 27 7.30 -5.26 7.49
C HIS A 27 8.26 -4.27 6.83
N ALA A 28 7.79 -3.10 6.40
CA ALA A 28 8.62 -2.04 5.83
C ALA A 28 9.71 -1.59 6.82
N THR A 29 9.36 -1.32 8.07
CA THR A 29 10.31 -0.90 9.13
C THR A 29 11.35 -1.97 9.45
N SER A 30 11.00 -3.25 9.30
CA SER A 30 11.95 -4.36 9.46
C SER A 30 12.96 -4.49 8.30
N GLY A 31 12.82 -3.68 7.24
CA GLY A 31 13.64 -3.74 6.03
C GLY A 31 13.11 -4.70 4.95
N ALA A 32 11.89 -5.20 5.10
CA ALA A 32 11.25 -6.04 4.09
C ALA A 32 10.69 -5.18 2.94
N ARG A 33 10.55 -5.77 1.75
CA ARG A 33 9.82 -5.12 0.65
C ARG A 33 8.32 -5.21 0.88
N THR A 34 7.63 -4.10 0.73
CA THR A 34 6.18 -4.02 0.78
C THR A 34 5.66 -3.37 -0.49
N ALA A 35 4.48 -3.79 -0.94
CA ALA A 35 3.79 -3.20 -2.07
C ALA A 35 2.28 -3.37 -1.92
N VAL A 36 1.53 -2.42 -2.48
CA VAL A 36 0.06 -2.47 -2.52
C VAL A 36 -0.42 -2.41 -3.97
N VAL A 37 -1.36 -3.30 -4.29
CA VAL A 37 -2.17 -3.26 -5.51
C VAL A 37 -3.59 -2.89 -5.13
N THR A 38 -4.17 -1.92 -5.85
CA THR A 38 -5.55 -1.50 -5.67
C THR A 38 -6.32 -1.79 -6.95
N ALA A 39 -7.38 -2.59 -6.83
CA ALA A 39 -8.10 -3.17 -7.96
C ALA A 39 -8.97 -2.14 -8.70
N THR A 40 -9.48 -1.15 -7.98
CA THR A 40 -10.31 -0.07 -8.51
C THR A 40 -9.54 1.24 -8.54
N TRP A 41 -10.13 2.23 -9.22
CA TRP A 41 -9.68 3.62 -9.27
C TRP A 41 -8.52 3.90 -10.22
N ALA A 42 -8.57 5.03 -10.91
CA ALA A 42 -7.61 5.38 -11.96
C ALA A 42 -6.57 6.41 -11.51
N LYS A 43 -5.41 6.40 -12.18
CA LYS A 43 -4.34 7.40 -11.99
C LYS A 43 -4.86 8.82 -12.25
N GLY A 44 -4.36 9.79 -11.47
CA GLY A 44 -4.68 11.22 -11.66
C GLY A 44 -5.97 11.69 -10.99
N THR A 45 -6.73 10.78 -10.38
CA THR A 45 -7.88 11.11 -9.54
C THR A 45 -7.46 11.48 -8.11
N HIS A 46 -8.35 12.14 -7.36
CA HIS A 46 -8.04 12.57 -5.99
C HIS A 46 -7.70 11.40 -5.05
N ARG A 47 -8.46 10.29 -5.10
CA ARG A 47 -8.16 9.11 -4.25
C ARG A 47 -6.84 8.44 -4.62
N ALA A 48 -6.37 8.53 -5.87
CA ALA A 48 -5.05 7.99 -6.23
C ALA A 48 -3.92 8.79 -5.55
N ALA A 49 -4.09 10.11 -5.37
CA ALA A 49 -3.15 10.93 -4.64
C ALA A 49 -3.23 10.69 -3.12
N GLU A 50 -4.41 10.45 -2.58
CA GLU A 50 -4.60 10.01 -1.19
C GLU A 50 -3.93 8.67 -0.91
N LEU A 51 -4.14 7.68 -1.79
CA LEU A 51 -3.46 6.38 -1.71
C LEU A 51 -1.95 6.53 -1.74
N ALA A 52 -1.41 7.34 -2.66
CA ALA A 52 0.04 7.57 -2.71
C ALA A 52 0.60 8.12 -1.39
N ARG A 53 -0.12 9.06 -0.74
CA ARG A 53 0.28 9.58 0.58
C ARG A 53 0.16 8.53 1.68
N ALA A 54 -0.88 7.70 1.67
CA ALA A 54 -1.04 6.61 2.63
C ALA A 54 0.10 5.58 2.49
N LEU A 55 0.42 5.16 1.27
CA LEU A 55 1.50 4.19 1.03
C LEU A 55 2.88 4.74 1.38
N ASP A 56 3.12 6.03 1.18
CA ASP A 56 4.34 6.70 1.62
C ASP A 56 4.48 6.62 3.15
N ALA A 57 3.40 6.93 3.89
CA ALA A 57 3.38 6.81 5.35
C ALA A 57 3.57 5.37 5.85
N LEU A 58 3.11 4.37 5.09
CA LEU A 58 3.27 2.95 5.40
C LEU A 58 4.61 2.36 4.92
N GLY A 59 5.42 3.13 4.19
CA GLY A 59 6.65 2.63 3.56
C GLY A 59 6.42 1.58 2.46
N ALA A 60 5.24 1.57 1.83
CA ALA A 60 4.79 0.58 0.85
C ALA A 60 5.05 0.97 -0.62
N GLY A 61 5.78 2.06 -0.85
CA GLY A 61 6.17 2.53 -2.18
C GLY A 61 5.01 3.13 -2.99
N ALA A 62 5.18 3.23 -4.30
CA ALA A 62 4.19 3.83 -5.18
C ALA A 62 2.95 2.92 -5.40
N PRO A 63 1.74 3.49 -5.52
CA PRO A 63 0.52 2.71 -5.80
C PRO A 63 0.59 1.93 -7.11
N ARG A 64 0.04 0.71 -7.10
CA ARG A 64 -0.17 -0.10 -8.30
C ARG A 64 -1.66 -0.22 -8.56
N LEU A 65 -2.19 0.59 -9.46
CA LEU A 65 -3.60 0.60 -9.82
C LEU A 65 -3.85 -0.40 -10.96
N LEU A 66 -4.85 -1.27 -10.80
CA LEU A 66 -5.31 -2.18 -11.88
C LEU A 66 -6.48 -1.60 -12.68
N GLY A 67 -7.18 -0.59 -12.14
CA GLY A 67 -8.30 0.11 -12.76
C GLY A 67 -7.96 1.50 -13.28
#